data_AF-A0A3A8WKR2-F1
#
_entry.id   AF-A0A3A8WKR2-F1
#
_cell.length_a   1.000
_cell.length_b   1.000
_cell.length_c   1.000
_cell.angle_alpha   90.00
_cell.angle_beta   90.00
_cell.angle_gamma   90.00
#
_symmetry.space_group_name_H-M   'P 1'
#
loop_
_entity.id
_entity.type
_entity.pdbx_description
1 polymer ?
#
loop_
_entity_poly.entity_id
_entity_poly.type
_entity_poly.pdbx_seq_one_letter_code
_entity_poly.pdbx_strand_id
1 'polypeptide(L)'
;MTLQMEQVFVRDLPAEKIYQTVIHKLKNGDKLTEKELMQLIILPLAEQGADNKQKRIEQVIELAGQIENEQEQKLVFSGLLVITDKFISKENAKSIRRKLTMTKVFQMIVDEVEEKNRQKEKE
;
A
#
# COMPACT_ATOMS: atom_id res chain seq x y z
N MET A 1 1.23 -27.33 14.57
CA MET A 1 0.59 -26.16 13.92
C MET A 1 -0.81 -26.56 13.51
N THR A 2 -1.84 -25.92 14.04
CA THR A 2 -3.24 -26.07 13.59
C THR A 2 -3.52 -24.99 12.56
N LEU A 3 -3.81 -25.38 11.32
CA LEU A 3 -4.23 -24.44 10.28
C LEU A 3 -5.63 -23.90 10.64
N GLN A 4 -5.76 -22.59 10.78
CA GLN A 4 -7.04 -21.92 10.92
C GLN A 4 -7.43 -21.37 9.54
N MET A 5 -8.55 -21.82 8.98
CA MET A 5 -9.04 -21.33 7.69
C MET A 5 -10.23 -20.40 7.90
N GLU A 6 -10.19 -19.24 7.23
CA GLU A 6 -11.28 -18.27 7.16
C GLU A 6 -11.60 -18.03 5.68
N GLN A 7 -12.85 -18.29 5.28
CA GLN A 7 -13.30 -18.07 3.90
C GLN A 7 -14.16 -16.81 3.85
N VAL A 8 -13.84 -15.93 2.91
CA VAL A 8 -14.61 -14.70 2.65
C VAL A 8 -14.66 -14.45 1.15
N PHE A 9 -15.79 -13.97 0.65
CA PHE A 9 -15.85 -13.42 -0.69
C PHE A 9 -15.21 -12.04 -0.69
N VAL A 10 -14.25 -11.81 -1.59
CA VAL A 10 -13.52 -10.55 -1.67
C VAL A 10 -14.45 -9.34 -1.86
N ARG A 11 -15.58 -9.52 -2.54
CA ARG A 11 -16.61 -8.48 -2.72
C ARG A 11 -17.34 -8.10 -1.44
N ASP A 12 -17.41 -9.03 -0.50
CA ASP A 12 -18.12 -8.85 0.78
C ASP A 12 -17.18 -8.39 1.89
N LEU A 13 -15.91 -8.12 1.56
CA LEU A 13 -14.98 -7.53 2.50
C LEU A 13 -15.50 -6.16 2.94
N PRO A 14 -15.50 -5.86 4.25
CA PRO A 14 -15.85 -4.54 4.75
C PRO A 14 -14.67 -3.58 4.48
N ALA A 15 -14.45 -3.28 3.20
CA ALA A 15 -13.27 -2.60 2.68
C ALA A 15 -12.99 -1.29 3.41
N GLU A 16 -14.03 -0.47 3.63
CA GLU A 16 -13.88 0.80 4.33
C GLU A 16 -13.51 0.62 5.80
N LYS A 17 -14.10 -0.37 6.49
CA LYS A 17 -13.76 -0.64 7.89
C LYS A 17 -12.31 -1.11 8.04
N ILE A 18 -11.85 -1.96 7.12
CA ILE A 18 -10.46 -2.42 7.05
C ILE A 18 -9.53 -1.22 6.86
N TYR A 19 -9.83 -0.39 5.85
CA TYR A 19 -9.05 0.81 5.52
C TYR A 19 -8.92 1.76 6.73
N GLN A 20 -10.04 2.09 7.38
CA GLN A 20 -10.04 2.96 8.56
C GLN A 20 -9.27 2.37 9.74
N THR A 21 -9.41 1.06 9.98
CA THR A 21 -8.69 0.38 11.07
C THR A 21 -7.18 0.44 10.86
N VAL A 22 -6.73 0.16 9.63
CA VAL A 22 -5.30 0.23 9.26
C VAL A 22 -4.77 1.65 9.39
N ILE A 23 -5.51 2.66 8.90
CA ILE A 23 -5.12 4.07 9.08
C ILE A 23 -4.96 4.43 10.55
N HIS A 24 -5.92 4.07 11.39
CA HIS A 24 -5.87 4.40 12.81
C HIS A 24 -4.65 3.79 13.48
N LYS A 25 -4.32 2.53 13.17
CA LYS A 25 -3.11 1.88 13.70
C LYS A 25 -1.82 2.53 13.21
N LEU A 26 -1.71 2.78 11.91
CA LEU A 26 -0.52 3.42 11.34
C LEU A 26 -0.30 4.83 11.91
N LYS A 27 -1.37 5.62 12.11
CA LYS A 27 -1.30 6.93 12.75
C LYS A 27 -0.85 6.87 14.21
N ASN A 28 -1.18 5.78 14.92
CA ASN A 28 -0.80 5.57 16.30
C ASN A 28 0.60 4.92 16.46
N GLY A 29 1.24 4.52 15.36
CA GLY A 29 2.50 3.76 15.39
C GLY A 29 2.32 2.29 15.77
N ASP A 30 1.09 1.76 15.71
CA ASP A 30 0.80 0.37 16.01
C ASP A 30 1.18 -0.54 14.85
N LYS A 31 1.72 -1.73 15.16
CA LYS A 31 1.99 -2.76 14.16
C LYS A 31 0.70 -3.36 13.62
N LEU A 32 0.69 -3.63 12.31
CA LEU A 32 -0.37 -4.38 11.66
C LEU A 32 -0.20 -5.87 11.94
N THR A 33 -1.31 -6.56 12.15
CA THR A 33 -1.34 -8.02 12.24
C THR A 33 -1.18 -8.64 10.85
N GLU A 34 -0.78 -9.92 10.77
CA GLU A 34 -0.70 -10.64 9.49
C GLU A 34 -2.03 -10.61 8.72
N LYS A 35 -3.16 -10.74 9.44
CA LYS A 35 -4.50 -10.62 8.84
C LYS A 35 -4.72 -9.26 8.20
N GLU A 36 -4.34 -8.18 8.89
CA GLU A 36 -4.49 -6.81 8.38
C GLU A 36 -3.58 -6.54 7.18
N LEU A 37 -2.35 -7.06 7.17
CA LEU A 37 -1.45 -6.99 6.02
C LEU A 37 -2.06 -7.71 4.80
N MET A 38 -2.59 -8.91 5.00
CA MET A 38 -3.26 -9.67 3.93
C MET A 38 -4.52 -8.97 3.43
N GLN A 39 -5.33 -8.40 4.33
CA GLN A 39 -6.50 -7.62 4.00
C GLN A 39 -6.15 -6.36 3.20
N LEU A 40 -5.06 -5.67 3.57
CA LEU A 40 -4.56 -4.50 2.87
C LEU A 40 -4.12 -4.84 1.45
N ILE A 41 -3.44 -5.98 1.26
CA ILE A 41 -3.06 -6.50 -0.05
C ILE A 41 -4.33 -6.69 -0.89
N ILE A 42 -5.30 -7.49 -0.46
CA ILE A 42 -6.48 -7.83 -1.28
C ILE A 42 -7.52 -6.70 -1.39
N LEU A 43 -7.39 -5.62 -0.62
CA LEU A 43 -8.37 -4.53 -0.54
C LEU A 43 -8.77 -3.94 -1.90
N PRO A 44 -7.84 -3.68 -2.85
CA PRO A 44 -8.21 -3.16 -4.16
C PRO A 44 -9.07 -4.11 -4.99
N LEU A 45 -9.07 -5.41 -4.69
CA LEU A 45 -9.89 -6.39 -5.41
C LEU A 45 -11.37 -6.35 -4.99
N ALA A 46 -11.67 -5.78 -3.82
CA ALA A 46 -13.03 -5.61 -3.32
C ALA A 46 -13.80 -4.51 -4.08
N GLU A 47 -13.10 -3.58 -4.71
CA GLU A 47 -13.70 -2.47 -5.43
C GLU A 47 -14.30 -2.89 -6.78
N GLN A 48 -15.40 -2.23 -7.17
CA GLN A 48 -16.06 -2.42 -8.45
C GLN A 48 -15.67 -1.33 -9.45
N GLY A 49 -15.38 -1.74 -10.69
CA GLY A 49 -14.94 -0.82 -11.76
C GLY A 49 -13.43 -0.53 -11.73
N ALA A 50 -12.85 -0.29 -12.90
CA ALA A 50 -11.40 -0.08 -13.02
C ALA A 50 -10.92 1.17 -12.27
N ASP A 51 -11.68 2.27 -12.31
CA ASP A 51 -11.29 3.53 -11.69
C ASP A 51 -11.24 3.46 -10.17
N ASN A 52 -12.24 2.84 -9.54
CA ASN A 52 -12.25 2.66 -8.09
C ASN A 52 -11.13 1.73 -7.62
N LYS A 53 -10.81 0.69 -8.42
CA LYS A 53 -9.65 -0.17 -8.18
C LYS A 53 -8.34 0.63 -8.23
N GLN A 54 -8.15 1.52 -9.21
CA GLN A 54 -6.95 2.37 -9.26
C GLN A 54 -6.84 3.28 -8.05
N LYS A 55 -7.93 3.99 -7.71
CA LYS A 55 -7.96 4.88 -6.53
C LYS A 55 -7.61 4.11 -5.26
N ARG A 56 -8.13 2.89 -5.12
CA ARG A 56 -7.83 2.05 -3.96
C ARG A 56 -6.38 1.57 -3.97
N ILE A 57 -5.80 1.25 -5.13
CA ILE A 57 -4.36 0.92 -5.24
C ILE A 57 -3.52 2.10 -4.75
N GLU A 58 -3.80 3.31 -5.20
CA GLU A 58 -3.07 4.53 -4.80
C GLU A 58 -3.13 4.73 -3.28
N GLN A 59 -4.33 4.65 -2.70
CA GLN A 59 -4.51 4.74 -1.25
C GLN A 59 -3.75 3.66 -0.50
N VAL A 60 -3.75 2.42 -0.98
CA VAL A 60 -3.04 1.32 -0.33
C VAL A 60 -1.52 1.50 -0.46
N ILE A 61 -1.02 2.02 -1.59
CA ILE A 61 0.40 2.35 -1.75
C ILE A 61 0.83 3.40 -0.73
N GLU A 62 0.01 4.42 -0.50
CA GLU A 62 0.26 5.46 0.50
C GLU A 62 0.34 4.85 1.91
N LEU A 63 -0.62 4.00 2.29
CA LEU A 63 -0.62 3.33 3.59
C LEU A 63 0.57 2.39 3.76
N ALA A 64 0.90 1.61 2.74
CA ALA A 64 2.06 0.71 2.78
C ALA A 64 3.37 1.50 2.97
N GLY A 65 3.45 2.71 2.42
CA GLY A 65 4.58 3.63 2.63
C GLY A 65 4.78 4.05 4.08
N GLN A 66 3.74 4.01 4.91
CA GLN A 66 3.79 4.38 6.34
C GLN A 66 4.16 3.21 7.26
N ILE A 67 4.24 1.98 6.74
CA ILE A 67 4.66 0.80 7.51
C ILE A 67 6.16 0.91 7.83
N GLU A 68 6.50 0.93 9.12
CA GLU A 68 7.90 1.05 9.58
C GLU A 68 8.74 -0.21 9.32
N ASN A 69 8.13 -1.38 9.42
CA ASN A 69 8.81 -2.65 9.19
C ASN A 69 9.04 -2.89 7.69
N GLU A 70 10.30 -2.83 7.26
CA GLU A 70 10.68 -3.00 5.86
C GLU A 70 10.24 -4.34 5.25
N GLN A 71 10.22 -5.43 6.03
CA GLN A 71 9.80 -6.73 5.52
C GLN A 71 8.28 -6.78 5.28
N GLU A 72 7.49 -6.25 6.21
CA GLU A 72 6.03 -6.15 6.07
C GLU A 72 5.66 -5.18 4.93
N GLN A 73 6.35 -4.05 4.83
CA GLN A 73 6.18 -3.11 3.73
C GLN A 73 6.48 -3.76 2.37
N LYS A 74 7.61 -4.48 2.23
CA LYS A 74 7.95 -5.21 1.01
C LYS A 74 6.93 -6.31 0.69
N LEU A 75 6.41 -7.00 1.70
CA LEU A 75 5.36 -8.00 1.54
C LEU A 75 4.10 -7.38 0.93
N VAL A 76 3.64 -6.25 1.46
CA VAL A 76 2.46 -5.55 0.96
C VAL A 76 2.66 -5.07 -0.47
N PHE A 77 3.79 -4.41 -0.77
CA PHE A 77 4.09 -3.95 -2.13
C PHE A 77 4.22 -5.11 -3.14
N SER A 78 4.87 -6.21 -2.76
CA SER A 78 5.00 -7.38 -3.62
C SER A 78 3.64 -8.04 -3.86
N GLY A 79 2.82 -8.17 -2.80
CA GLY A 79 1.47 -8.68 -2.86
C GLY A 79 0.59 -7.85 -3.80
N LEU A 80 0.62 -6.52 -3.65
CA LEU A 80 -0.06 -5.58 -4.55
C LEU A 80 0.38 -5.79 -6.00
N LEU A 81 1.68 -5.87 -6.27
CA LEU A 81 2.17 -6.06 -7.63
C LEU A 81 1.64 -7.35 -8.26
N VAL A 82 1.58 -8.45 -7.51
CA VAL A 82 1.10 -9.75 -8.00
C VAL A 82 -0.41 -9.74 -8.23
N ILE A 83 -1.20 -9.26 -7.28
CA ILE A 83 -2.67 -9.34 -7.40
C ILE A 83 -3.22 -8.34 -8.44
N THR A 84 -2.52 -7.23 -8.64
CA THR A 84 -2.99 -6.13 -9.49
C THR A 84 -2.47 -6.23 -10.93
N ASP A 85 -1.65 -7.23 -11.26
CA ASP A 85 -1.04 -7.43 -12.58
C ASP A 85 -2.05 -7.33 -13.75
N LYS A 86 -3.31 -7.73 -13.54
CA LYS A 86 -4.38 -7.66 -14.55
C LYS A 86 -5.15 -6.33 -14.61
N PHE A 87 -5.04 -5.46 -13.62
CA PHE A 87 -5.85 -4.25 -13.49
C PHE A 87 -5.06 -2.99 -13.08
N ILE A 88 -3.75 -3.05 -12.87
CA ILE A 88 -2.94 -1.92 -12.42
C ILE A 88 -2.59 -0.98 -13.58
N SER A 89 -2.60 0.33 -13.32
CA SER A 89 -2.04 1.30 -14.26
C SER A 89 -0.52 1.15 -14.35
N LYS A 90 0.08 1.50 -15.49
CA LYS A 90 1.56 1.51 -15.64
C LYS A 90 2.23 2.41 -14.60
N GLU A 91 1.56 3.49 -14.21
CA GLU A 91 2.03 4.44 -13.21
C GLU A 91 2.07 3.83 -11.81
N ASN A 92 0.98 3.16 -11.39
CA ASN A 92 0.91 2.49 -10.10
C ASN A 92 1.94 1.35 -10.02
N ALA A 93 2.10 0.55 -11.07
CA ALA A 93 3.13 -0.49 -11.13
C ALA A 93 4.55 0.10 -11.04
N LYS A 94 4.80 1.24 -11.69
CA LYS A 94 6.07 1.95 -11.59
C LYS A 94 6.31 2.49 -10.18
N SER A 95 5.29 3.02 -9.52
CA SER A 95 5.35 3.51 -8.14
C SER A 95 5.70 2.38 -7.16
N ILE A 96 4.99 1.25 -7.22
CA ILE A 96 5.26 0.06 -6.39
C ILE A 96 6.69 -0.45 -6.63
N ARG A 97 7.10 -0.61 -7.90
CA ARG A 97 8.47 -1.04 -8.23
C ARG A 97 9.50 -0.07 -7.67
N ARG A 98 9.28 1.23 -7.80
CA ARG A 98 10.20 2.24 -7.26
C ARG A 98 10.35 2.09 -5.74
N LYS A 99 9.24 1.91 -5.01
CA LYS A 99 9.25 1.69 -3.56
C LYS A 99 9.96 0.40 -3.15
N LEU A 100 9.87 -0.67 -3.95
CA LEU A 100 10.60 -1.92 -3.72
C LEU A 100 12.12 -1.80 -3.93
N THR A 101 12.55 -1.02 -4.93
CA THR A 101 13.98 -0.88 -5.27
C THR A 101 14.68 0.25 -4.51
N MET A 102 13.91 1.13 -3.85
CA MET A 102 14.44 2.27 -3.11
C MET A 102 15.20 1.84 -1.86
N THR A 103 16.46 2.27 -1.74
CA THR A 103 17.19 2.21 -0.47
C THR A 103 16.89 3.45 0.36
N LYS A 104 17.04 3.37 1.69
CA LYS A 104 16.87 4.53 2.58
C LYS A 104 17.72 5.73 2.14
N VAL A 105 18.96 5.48 1.73
CA VAL A 105 19.87 6.51 1.20
C VAL A 105 19.28 7.17 -0.06
N PHE A 106 18.77 6.38 -1.00
CA PHE A 106 18.18 6.93 -2.22
C PHE A 106 16.87 7.68 -1.93
N GLN A 107 16.07 7.26 -0.95
CA GLN A 107 14.88 7.99 -0.50
C GLN A 107 15.24 9.36 0.05
N MET A 108 16.25 9.45 0.94
CA MET A 108 16.74 10.73 1.47
C MET A 108 17.17 11.70 0.36
N ILE A 109 17.91 11.20 -0.65
CA ILE A 109 18.35 12.02 -1.79
C ILE A 109 17.14 12.56 -2.59
N VAL A 110 16.12 11.73 -2.81
CA VAL A 110 14.92 12.16 -3.54
C VAL A 110 14.12 13.20 -2.75
N ASP A 111 13.95 12.98 -1.45
CA ASP A 111 13.22 13.90 -0.58
C ASP A 111 13.90 15.28 -0.52
N GLU A 112 15.24 15.32 -0.44
CA GLU A 112 16.03 16.56 -0.52
C GLU A 112 15.84 17.30 -1.85
N VAL A 113 15.80 16.58 -2.97
CA VAL A 113 15.59 17.18 -4.30
C VAL A 113 14.18 17.76 -4.41
N GLU A 114 13.17 17.06 -3.91
CA GLU A 114 11.80 17.56 -3.90
C GLU A 114 11.63 18.80 -3.02
N GLU A 115 12.27 18.83 -1.85
CA GLU A 115 12.24 19.98 -0.95
C GLU A 115 12.87 21.22 -1.58
N LYS A 116 14.02 21.05 -2.26
CA LYS A 116 14.67 22.13 -3.02
C LYS A 116 13.78 22.63 -4.17
N ASN A 117 13.06 21.76 -4.85
CA ASN A 117 12.15 22.18 -5.92
C ASN A 117 10.96 22.99 -5.38
N ARG A 118 10.37 22.56 -4.25
CA ARG A 118 9.29 23.30 -3.57
C ARG A 118 9.72 24.68 -3.06
N GLN A 119 10.99 24.86 -2.73
CA GLN A 119 11.55 26.16 -2.34
C GLN A 119 11.68 27.10 -3.55
N LYS A 120 12.12 26.57 -4.70
CA LYS A 120 12.25 27.35 -5.96
C LYS A 120 10.92 27.78 -6.57
N GLU A 121 9.84 27.04 -6.36
CA GLU A 121 8.50 27.41 -6.82
C GLU A 121 7.85 28.53 -5.98
N LYS A 122 8.41 28.84 -4.81
CA LYS A 122 7.94 29.90 -3.91
C LYS A 122 8.72 31.21 -4.05
N GLU A 123 9.80 31.22 -4.83
CA GLU A 123 10.59 32.40 -5.22
C GLU A 123 10.09 32.94 -6.57
#